data_AF-A0A967VU61-F1
#
_entry.id   AF-A0A967VU61-F1
#
_cell.length_a   1.000
_cell.length_b   1.000
_cell.length_c   1.000
_cell.angle_alpha   90.00
_cell.angle_beta   90.00
_cell.angle_gamma   90.00
#
_symmetry.space_group_name_H-M   'P 1'
#
loop_
_entity.id
_entity.type
_entity.pdbx_description
1 polymer ?
#
loop_
_entity_poly.entity_id
_entity_poly.type
_entity_poly.pdbx_seq_one_letter_code
_entity_poly.pdbx_strand_id
1 'polypeptide(L)'
;MTRTIAWRAPRVVLAVCLLLAAGSGPAAAQGEYTRQVEEQLEEAGSILADRGYSLDGQQGGWMIGETESASTWTLLPGSWAAVAACDQDCGDLDLVATAGTRELDRDVAEDALPIVSFTLEETTEVALRLAMPDCGTPRCYVGMRWYRVHASDDGEGDTSREWRATIGAQFGMMEAPEGATLEHERIERVDADGTDVFTLRLEPGDYGAIAVCDMGCSDVDLVVRGPGRSELGKDVLEDDVPIVEFVAEESGDYEFEVRMVECAGDSCGYGFRLYGNGA
;
A
#
# COMPACT_ATOMS: atom_id res chain seq x y z
N MET A 1 64.96 39.91 -62.58
CA MET A 1 63.53 39.67 -62.89
C MET A 1 63.23 38.21 -62.60
N THR A 2 62.62 37.88 -61.45
CA THR A 2 62.10 36.53 -61.11
C THR A 2 61.40 36.66 -59.76
N ARG A 3 60.07 36.75 -59.70
CA ARG A 3 59.03 35.70 -59.64
C ARG A 3 59.13 34.75 -58.42
N THR A 4 57.98 34.68 -57.75
CA THR A 4 57.54 33.97 -56.54
C THR A 4 57.74 32.45 -56.57
N ILE A 5 57.75 31.81 -55.39
CA ILE A 5 56.95 30.61 -55.01
C ILE A 5 57.14 30.31 -53.51
N ALA A 6 56.02 30.02 -52.84
CA ALA A 6 55.88 29.73 -51.41
C ALA A 6 56.12 28.24 -51.07
N TRP A 7 56.64 27.93 -49.87
CA TRP A 7 56.57 26.59 -49.27
C TRP A 7 56.33 26.62 -47.76
N ARG A 8 55.57 25.61 -47.31
CA ARG A 8 54.89 25.44 -46.02
C ARG A 8 55.84 25.03 -44.89
N ALA A 9 55.51 25.44 -43.65
CA ALA A 9 56.23 25.11 -42.42
C ALA A 9 55.97 23.66 -41.91
N PRO A 10 56.91 23.04 -41.18
CA PRO A 10 56.74 21.71 -40.62
C PRO A 10 56.24 21.72 -39.16
N ARG A 11 55.21 20.88 -38.94
CA ARG A 11 54.90 19.97 -37.80
C ARG A 11 55.47 20.29 -36.40
N VAL A 12 54.55 20.63 -35.49
CA VAL A 12 54.66 20.29 -34.05
C VAL A 12 53.53 19.31 -33.74
N VAL A 13 53.89 18.12 -33.26
CA VAL A 13 52.97 17.10 -32.76
C VAL A 13 52.68 17.45 -31.30
N LEU A 14 51.46 17.86 -30.99
CA LEU A 14 50.96 17.91 -29.61
C LEU A 14 50.18 16.61 -29.36
N ALA A 15 50.67 15.80 -28.43
CA ALA A 15 49.92 14.69 -27.87
C ALA A 15 48.81 15.24 -26.98
N VAL A 16 47.56 15.08 -27.40
CA VAL A 16 46.39 15.32 -26.55
C VAL A 16 46.05 13.99 -25.89
N CYS A 17 46.30 13.90 -24.58
CA CYS A 17 45.67 12.88 -23.73
C CYS A 17 44.17 13.13 -23.73
N LEU A 18 43.41 12.32 -24.48
CA LEU A 18 41.98 12.17 -24.25
C LEU A 18 41.81 11.53 -22.86
N LEU A 19 41.41 12.35 -21.89
CA LEU A 19 40.68 11.86 -20.73
C LEU A 19 39.36 11.29 -21.25
N LEU A 20 39.25 9.97 -21.29
CA LEU A 20 37.94 9.31 -21.35
C LEU A 20 37.23 9.65 -20.05
N ALA A 21 36.36 10.66 -20.08
CA ALA A 21 35.27 10.72 -19.13
C ALA A 21 34.42 9.47 -19.37
N ALA A 22 34.57 8.48 -18.50
CA ALA A 22 33.61 7.39 -18.40
C ALA A 22 32.28 8.05 -18.02
N GLY A 23 31.42 8.28 -19.02
CA GLY A 23 30.05 8.67 -18.78
C GLY A 23 29.37 7.52 -18.05
N SER A 24 28.98 7.75 -16.80
CA SER A 24 27.98 6.94 -16.11
C SER A 24 26.67 7.10 -16.86
N GLY A 25 26.42 6.22 -17.83
CA GLY A 25 25.16 6.20 -18.58
C GLY A 25 23.99 5.69 -17.72
N PRO A 26 22.74 5.97 -18.12
CA PRO A 26 21.51 5.73 -17.34
C PRO A 26 21.10 4.25 -17.15
N ALA A 27 21.89 3.29 -17.66
CA ALA A 27 21.55 1.87 -17.58
C ALA A 27 21.67 1.28 -16.16
N ALA A 28 22.54 1.85 -15.31
CA ALA A 28 22.67 1.40 -13.92
C ALA A 28 21.51 1.89 -13.03
N ALA A 29 20.97 3.09 -13.32
CA ALA A 29 19.84 3.66 -12.58
C ALA A 29 18.52 2.94 -12.91
N GLN A 30 18.29 2.57 -14.18
CA GLN A 30 17.10 1.79 -14.54
C GLN A 30 17.01 0.42 -13.86
N GLY A 31 18.15 -0.22 -13.56
CA GLY A 31 18.15 -1.49 -12.82
C GLY A 31 17.83 -1.34 -11.33
N GLU A 32 18.07 -0.16 -10.75
CA GLU A 32 17.86 0.10 -9.33
C GLU A 32 16.38 0.30 -9.00
N TYR A 33 15.68 1.11 -9.80
CA TYR A 33 14.23 1.32 -9.68
C TYR A 33 13.43 0.03 -9.92
N THR A 34 13.79 -0.76 -10.95
CA THR A 34 13.15 -2.05 -11.21
C THR A 34 13.30 -2.98 -10.02
N ARG A 35 14.49 -3.10 -9.45
CA ARG A 35 14.75 -3.98 -8.30
C ARG A 35 13.94 -3.55 -7.08
N GLN A 36 13.89 -2.25 -6.79
CA GLN A 36 13.15 -1.73 -5.63
C GLN A 36 11.66 -2.07 -5.71
N VAL A 37 11.03 -1.81 -6.87
CA VAL A 37 9.62 -2.13 -7.07
C VAL A 37 9.37 -3.64 -7.05
N GLU A 38 10.29 -4.44 -7.62
CA GLU A 38 10.18 -5.90 -7.57
C GLU A 38 10.28 -6.45 -6.14
N GLU A 39 11.17 -5.90 -5.30
CA GLU A 39 11.33 -6.27 -3.90
C GLU A 39 10.07 -5.96 -3.09
N GLN A 40 9.51 -4.75 -3.23
CA GLN A 40 8.25 -4.36 -2.58
C GLN A 40 7.09 -5.29 -2.97
N LEU A 41 6.94 -5.58 -4.27
CA LEU A 41 5.89 -6.48 -4.77
C LEU A 41 6.12 -7.96 -4.40
N GLU A 42 7.37 -8.36 -4.13
CA GLU A 42 7.70 -9.71 -3.67
C GLU A 42 7.41 -9.87 -2.18
N GLU A 43 7.70 -8.85 -1.38
CA GLU A 43 7.33 -8.80 0.03
C GLU A 43 5.80 -8.86 0.20
N ALA A 44 5.06 -7.95 -0.44
CA ALA A 44 3.60 -7.98 -0.43
C ALA A 44 3.03 -9.30 -0.97
N GLY A 45 3.67 -9.86 -2.01
CA GLY A 45 3.31 -11.15 -2.57
C GLY A 45 3.51 -12.33 -1.61
N SER A 46 4.58 -12.33 -0.82
CA SER A 46 4.85 -13.37 0.18
C SER A 46 3.79 -13.36 1.27
N ILE A 47 3.37 -12.16 1.66
CA ILE A 47 2.33 -11.92 2.64
C ILE A 47 0.98 -12.45 2.15
N LEU A 48 0.63 -12.20 0.89
CA LEU A 48 -0.58 -12.74 0.25
C LEU A 48 -0.50 -14.28 0.07
N ALA A 49 0.68 -14.80 -0.27
CA ALA A 49 0.90 -16.25 -0.43
C ALA A 49 0.67 -17.03 0.87
N ASP A 50 1.14 -16.51 2.00
CA ASP A 50 0.87 -17.07 3.34
C ASP A 50 -0.64 -17.08 3.69
N ARG A 51 -1.45 -16.34 2.92
CA ARG A 51 -2.90 -16.14 3.10
C ARG A 51 -3.73 -16.88 2.05
N GLY A 52 -3.11 -17.79 1.30
CA GLY A 52 -3.79 -18.66 0.33
C GLY A 52 -4.04 -18.02 -1.03
N TYR A 53 -3.53 -16.81 -1.24
CA TYR A 53 -3.53 -16.17 -2.55
C TYR A 53 -2.37 -16.70 -3.40
N SER A 54 -2.65 -17.03 -4.65
CA SER A 54 -1.61 -17.33 -5.64
C SER A 54 -1.49 -16.16 -6.62
N LEU A 55 -0.26 -15.82 -7.00
CA LEU A 55 0.00 -14.85 -8.06
C LEU A 55 -0.70 -15.32 -9.33
N ASP A 56 -1.65 -14.53 -9.82
CA ASP A 56 -2.41 -14.83 -11.03
C ASP A 56 -1.85 -14.04 -12.23
N GLY A 57 -1.40 -12.81 -11.99
CA GLY A 57 -0.72 -12.03 -13.00
C GLY A 57 0.03 -10.81 -12.47
N GLN A 58 0.77 -10.18 -13.37
CA GLN A 58 1.58 -9.02 -13.07
C GLN A 58 1.68 -8.11 -14.29
N GLN A 59 1.88 -6.82 -14.04
CA GLN A 59 2.31 -5.86 -15.02
C GLN A 59 3.72 -5.39 -14.63
N GLY A 60 4.70 -5.82 -15.43
CA GLY A 60 6.11 -5.46 -15.25
C GLY A 60 6.31 -3.98 -15.50
N GLY A 61 7.20 -3.37 -14.71
CA GLY A 61 7.10 -1.95 -14.42
C GLY A 61 7.22 -0.98 -15.60
N TRP A 62 6.56 0.15 -15.44
CA TRP A 62 6.44 1.20 -16.46
C TRP A 62 6.48 2.57 -15.80
N MET A 63 6.72 3.60 -16.62
CA MET A 63 6.75 4.98 -16.13
C MET A 63 5.36 5.58 -16.23
N ILE A 64 4.81 6.05 -15.12
CA ILE A 64 3.61 6.89 -15.10
C ILE A 64 3.97 8.30 -14.62
N GLY A 65 3.20 9.30 -15.02
CA GLY A 65 3.30 10.66 -14.45
C GLY A 65 2.01 10.98 -13.70
N GLU A 66 1.72 12.26 -13.51
CA GLU A 66 0.52 12.76 -12.79
C GLU A 66 -0.83 12.36 -13.40
N THR A 67 -0.85 11.68 -14.56
CA THR A 67 -2.08 11.22 -15.20
C THR A 67 -2.36 9.76 -14.87
N GLU A 68 -3.63 9.45 -14.62
CA GLU A 68 -4.10 8.08 -14.42
C GLU A 68 -3.63 7.11 -15.51
N SER A 69 -3.19 5.93 -15.08
CA SER A 69 -2.86 4.79 -15.92
C SER A 69 -3.85 3.67 -15.64
N ALA A 70 -4.61 3.24 -16.64
CA ALA A 70 -5.57 2.16 -16.50
C ALA A 70 -5.18 0.96 -17.36
N SER A 71 -5.22 -0.22 -16.76
CA SER A 71 -5.08 -1.50 -17.44
C SER A 71 -6.29 -2.37 -17.12
N THR A 72 -6.69 -3.22 -18.06
CA THR A 72 -7.94 -3.99 -17.98
C THR A 72 -7.71 -5.46 -18.25
N TRP A 73 -8.30 -6.31 -17.42
CA TRP A 73 -8.18 -7.77 -17.51
C TRP A 73 -9.54 -8.45 -17.33
N THR A 74 -9.72 -9.59 -17.99
CA THR A 74 -10.87 -10.46 -17.74
C THR A 74 -10.52 -11.42 -16.61
N LEU A 75 -11.12 -11.19 -15.44
CA LEU A 75 -10.89 -11.97 -14.24
C LEU A 75 -12.03 -12.99 -14.04
N LEU A 76 -11.67 -14.19 -13.59
CA LEU A 76 -12.64 -15.26 -13.26
C LEU A 76 -13.30 -15.00 -11.90
N PRO A 77 -14.41 -15.69 -11.59
CA PRO A 77 -15.00 -15.65 -10.25
C PRO A 77 -14.00 -16.05 -9.17
N GLY A 78 -14.11 -15.42 -8.01
CA GLY A 78 -13.24 -15.66 -6.85
C GLY A 78 -12.88 -14.38 -6.11
N SER A 79 -12.08 -14.54 -5.06
CA SER A 79 -11.51 -13.44 -4.27
C SER A 79 -10.14 -13.06 -4.83
N TRP A 80 -9.96 -11.77 -5.05
CA TRP A 80 -8.80 -11.16 -5.68
C TRP A 80 -8.17 -10.14 -4.75
N ALA A 81 -6.86 -10.00 -4.86
CA ALA A 81 -6.10 -8.89 -4.30
C ALA A 81 -5.17 -8.34 -5.38
N ALA A 82 -5.01 -7.04 -5.47
CA ALA A 82 -4.03 -6.40 -6.33
C ALA A 82 -3.20 -5.42 -5.52
N VAL A 83 -1.89 -5.44 -5.74
CA VAL A 83 -0.93 -4.58 -5.05
C VAL A 83 -0.10 -3.88 -6.10
N ALA A 84 0.08 -2.57 -5.94
CA ALA A 84 1.02 -1.79 -6.72
C ALA A 84 2.15 -1.26 -5.83
N ALA A 85 3.24 -0.86 -6.47
CA ALA A 85 4.35 -0.23 -5.80
C ALA A 85 5.02 0.77 -6.75
N CYS A 86 5.54 1.85 -6.18
CA CYS A 86 6.37 2.82 -6.90
C CYS A 86 7.82 2.83 -6.39
N ASP A 87 8.71 3.48 -7.14
CA ASP A 87 10.10 3.68 -6.73
C ASP A 87 10.23 4.76 -5.63
N GLN A 88 11.43 4.93 -5.11
CA GLN A 88 11.77 5.90 -4.04
C GLN A 88 11.49 7.36 -4.38
N ASP A 89 11.20 7.69 -5.63
CA ASP A 89 10.88 9.05 -6.04
C ASP A 89 9.38 9.35 -5.84
N CYS A 90 8.58 8.38 -5.42
CA CYS A 90 7.13 8.48 -5.21
C CYS A 90 6.79 8.40 -3.72
N GLY A 91 5.96 9.36 -3.28
CA GLY A 91 5.45 9.43 -1.91
C GLY A 91 4.01 8.94 -1.78
N ASP A 92 3.30 8.86 -2.90
CA ASP A 92 1.87 8.52 -2.97
C ASP A 92 1.53 7.86 -4.32
N LEU A 93 0.94 6.68 -4.25
CA LEU A 93 0.43 5.90 -5.36
C LEU A 93 -0.98 5.40 -5.00
N ASP A 94 -1.99 5.80 -5.77
CA ASP A 94 -3.35 5.31 -5.60
C ASP A 94 -3.59 4.06 -6.47
N LEU A 95 -4.45 3.16 -6.00
CA LEU A 95 -4.96 2.02 -6.76
C LEU A 95 -6.48 1.91 -6.66
N VAL A 96 -7.17 1.92 -7.81
CA VAL A 96 -8.62 1.74 -7.86
C VAL A 96 -9.00 0.56 -8.75
N ALA A 97 -9.77 -0.39 -8.22
CA ALA A 97 -10.35 -1.50 -8.96
C ALA A 97 -11.79 -1.21 -9.36
N THR A 98 -12.13 -1.43 -10.64
CA THR A 98 -13.52 -1.23 -11.12
C THR A 98 -13.98 -2.30 -12.10
N ALA A 99 -15.27 -2.60 -12.09
CA ALA A 99 -15.96 -3.41 -13.10
C ALA A 99 -16.91 -2.49 -13.91
N GLY A 100 -16.47 -2.07 -15.09
CA GLY A 100 -17.16 -1.04 -15.86
C GLY A 100 -17.17 0.30 -15.12
N THR A 101 -18.35 0.75 -14.67
CA THR A 101 -18.51 1.99 -13.88
C THR A 101 -18.65 1.73 -12.38
N ARG A 102 -18.65 0.47 -11.94
CA ARG A 102 -18.78 0.11 -10.52
C ARG A 102 -17.39 0.02 -9.90
N GLU A 103 -17.18 0.74 -8.82
CA GLU A 103 -16.01 0.55 -7.94
C GLU A 103 -16.11 -0.80 -7.25
N LEU A 104 -15.02 -1.56 -7.28
CA LEU A 104 -14.88 -2.81 -6.58
C LEU A 104 -14.22 -2.58 -5.23
N ASP A 105 -13.15 -1.77 -5.26
CA ASP A 105 -12.38 -1.34 -4.10
C ASP A 105 -11.41 -0.22 -4.53
N ARG A 106 -10.91 0.56 -3.57
CA ARG A 106 -9.93 1.63 -3.78
C ARG A 106 -8.96 1.72 -2.60
N ASP A 107 -7.74 2.08 -2.92
CA ASP A 107 -6.73 2.53 -1.98
C ASP A 107 -6.21 3.87 -2.49
N VAL A 108 -6.43 4.91 -1.68
CA VAL A 108 -6.09 6.32 -1.97
C VAL A 108 -5.41 6.96 -0.76
N ALA A 109 -4.83 6.15 0.11
CA ALA A 109 -4.05 6.62 1.24
C ALA A 109 -2.72 7.22 0.73
N GLU A 110 -2.13 8.13 1.51
CA GLU A 110 -0.85 8.75 1.19
C GLU A 110 0.31 7.75 1.41
N ASP A 111 0.38 6.71 0.59
CA ASP A 111 1.40 5.67 0.65
C ASP A 111 1.88 5.19 -0.73
N ALA A 112 3.03 4.52 -0.76
CA ALA A 112 3.69 4.08 -1.99
C ALA A 112 3.32 2.66 -2.44
N LEU A 113 2.48 1.95 -1.68
CA LEU A 113 2.25 0.52 -1.77
C LEU A 113 0.76 0.16 -1.61
N PRO A 114 -0.12 0.71 -2.47
CA PRO A 114 -1.55 0.55 -2.33
C PRO A 114 -2.00 -0.89 -2.62
N ILE A 115 -3.03 -1.32 -1.89
CA ILE A 115 -3.67 -2.63 -2.04
C ILE A 115 -5.18 -2.50 -2.20
N VAL A 116 -5.72 -3.24 -3.17
CA VAL A 116 -7.16 -3.43 -3.30
C VAL A 116 -7.52 -4.91 -3.24
N SER A 117 -8.66 -5.23 -2.64
CA SER A 117 -9.21 -6.56 -2.51
C SER A 117 -10.69 -6.59 -2.89
N PHE A 118 -11.10 -7.58 -3.67
CA PHE A 118 -12.49 -7.66 -4.14
C PHE A 118 -12.90 -9.09 -4.49
N THR A 119 -14.21 -9.34 -4.49
CA THR A 119 -14.78 -10.63 -4.91
C THR A 119 -15.61 -10.47 -6.18
N LEU A 120 -15.46 -11.44 -7.09
CA LEU A 120 -16.22 -11.54 -8.33
C LEU A 120 -17.12 -12.78 -8.29
N GLU A 121 -18.41 -12.60 -8.53
CA GLU A 121 -19.37 -13.71 -8.62
C GLU A 121 -19.37 -14.36 -10.02
N GLU A 122 -19.00 -13.59 -11.04
CA GLU A 122 -18.96 -14.01 -12.43
C GLU A 122 -17.69 -13.49 -13.12
N THR A 123 -17.35 -14.10 -14.26
CA THR A 123 -16.22 -13.64 -15.07
C THR A 123 -16.45 -12.19 -15.48
N THR A 124 -15.58 -11.29 -15.04
CA THR A 124 -15.79 -9.84 -15.14
C THR A 124 -14.58 -9.17 -15.76
N GLU A 125 -14.80 -8.16 -16.59
CA GLU A 125 -13.75 -7.25 -17.04
C GLU A 125 -13.47 -6.23 -15.93
N VAL A 126 -12.28 -6.29 -15.36
CA VAL A 126 -11.82 -5.43 -14.26
C VAL A 126 -10.73 -4.50 -14.75
N ALA A 127 -10.90 -3.21 -14.50
CA ALA A 127 -9.86 -2.20 -14.69
C ALA A 127 -9.20 -1.89 -13.35
N LEU A 128 -7.88 -2.04 -13.27
CA LEU A 128 -7.06 -1.52 -12.18
C LEU A 128 -6.45 -0.21 -12.68
N ARG A 129 -6.72 0.88 -11.97
CA ARG A 129 -6.25 2.22 -12.29
C ARG A 129 -5.27 2.67 -11.24
N LEU A 130 -4.12 3.16 -11.70
CA LEU A 130 -3.15 3.84 -10.86
C LEU A 130 -3.25 5.34 -11.08
N ALA A 131 -3.26 6.09 -9.99
CA ALA A 131 -2.98 7.51 -10.00
C ALA A 131 -1.72 7.77 -9.17
N MET A 132 -1.02 8.88 -9.45
CA MET A 132 0.23 9.21 -8.79
C MET A 132 0.15 10.64 -8.31
N PRO A 133 -0.46 10.88 -7.13
CA PRO A 133 -0.63 12.20 -6.58
C PRO A 133 0.70 12.86 -6.21
N ASP A 134 1.67 12.09 -5.70
CA ASP A 134 3.00 12.59 -5.34
C ASP A 134 4.14 11.79 -5.99
N CYS A 135 4.84 12.46 -6.91
CA CYS A 135 6.07 11.98 -7.51
C CYS A 135 7.08 13.13 -7.62
N GLY A 136 8.26 12.94 -7.04
CA GLY A 136 9.37 13.89 -7.01
C GLY A 136 10.05 14.09 -8.36
N THR A 137 9.62 13.37 -9.40
CA THR A 137 10.11 13.52 -10.78
C THR A 137 8.94 13.63 -11.76
N PRO A 138 9.17 14.02 -13.03
CA PRO A 138 8.08 14.09 -14.00
C PRO A 138 7.38 12.75 -14.28
N ARG A 139 8.05 11.62 -13.97
CA ARG A 139 7.51 10.27 -14.07
C ARG A 139 8.22 9.34 -13.10
N CYS A 140 7.50 8.62 -12.26
CA CYS A 140 8.06 7.58 -11.40
C CYS A 140 7.84 6.20 -12.01
N TYR A 141 8.68 5.24 -11.65
CA TYR A 141 8.56 3.86 -12.06
C TYR A 141 7.57 3.14 -11.14
N VAL A 142 6.63 2.39 -11.72
CA VAL A 142 5.62 1.63 -10.98
C VAL A 142 5.57 0.19 -11.46
N GLY A 143 5.07 -0.71 -10.63
CA GLY A 143 4.73 -2.08 -10.98
C GLY A 143 3.48 -2.54 -10.24
N MET A 144 2.84 -3.59 -10.74
CA MET A 144 1.64 -4.12 -10.10
C MET A 144 1.55 -5.64 -10.25
N ARG A 145 1.01 -6.30 -9.23
CA ARG A 145 0.69 -7.73 -9.22
C ARG A 145 -0.74 -7.93 -8.74
N TRP A 146 -1.38 -8.98 -9.23
CA TRP A 146 -2.69 -9.38 -8.75
C TRP A 146 -2.73 -10.89 -8.52
N TYR A 147 -3.50 -11.26 -7.51
CA TYR A 147 -3.49 -12.56 -6.90
C TYR A 147 -4.93 -13.05 -6.76
N ARG A 148 -5.09 -14.36 -6.69
CA ARG A 148 -6.39 -14.98 -6.50
C ARG A 148 -6.33 -16.07 -5.46
N VAL A 149 -7.35 -16.14 -4.60
CA VAL A 149 -7.60 -17.36 -3.83
C VAL A 149 -8.12 -18.41 -4.82
N HIS A 150 -7.36 -19.48 -5.02
CA HIS A 150 -7.95 -20.66 -5.63
C HIS A 150 -8.89 -21.26 -4.61
N ALA A 151 -10.17 -21.45 -4.97
CA ALA A 151 -11.10 -22.21 -4.14
C ALA A 151 -10.40 -23.50 -3.72
N SER A 152 -10.08 -23.62 -2.42
CA SER A 152 -9.49 -24.82 -1.88
C SER A 152 -10.48 -25.95 -2.13
N ASP A 153 -10.03 -27.01 -2.80
CA ASP A 153 -10.75 -28.28 -2.99
C ASP A 153 -10.97 -29.04 -1.65
N ASP A 154 -10.85 -28.34 -0.52
CA ASP A 154 -11.05 -28.83 0.83
C ASP A 154 -12.42 -28.36 1.30
N GLY A 155 -13.45 -29.07 0.84
CA GLY A 155 -14.82 -28.86 1.30
C GLY A 155 -14.96 -29.10 2.80
N GLU A 156 -14.99 -28.02 3.58
CA GLU A 156 -15.78 -27.85 4.81
C GLU A 156 -15.65 -26.37 5.23
N GLY A 157 -16.71 -25.59 5.01
CA GLY A 157 -16.73 -24.15 5.26
C GLY A 157 -16.54 -23.79 6.73
N ASP A 158 -15.48 -23.02 7.00
CA ASP A 158 -15.34 -22.20 8.20
C ASP A 158 -15.05 -20.78 7.74
N THR A 159 -16.11 -20.05 7.36
CA THR A 159 -16.06 -18.65 6.91
C THR A 159 -15.47 -17.70 7.97
N SER A 160 -15.17 -18.18 9.19
CA SER A 160 -14.56 -17.38 10.25
C SER A 160 -13.05 -17.17 10.11
N ARG A 161 -12.34 -17.99 9.31
CA ARG A 161 -10.88 -17.87 9.11
C ARG A 161 -10.49 -16.93 7.97
N GLU A 162 -11.32 -16.81 6.94
CA GLU A 162 -11.02 -16.06 5.72
C GLU A 162 -10.93 -14.54 5.98
N TRP A 163 -11.89 -13.97 6.72
CA TRP A 163 -11.88 -12.53 7.02
C TRP A 163 -10.80 -12.14 8.06
N ARG A 164 -10.53 -12.99 9.07
CA ARG A 164 -9.45 -12.75 10.04
C ARG A 164 -8.07 -12.82 9.37
N ALA A 165 -7.91 -13.68 8.38
CA ALA A 165 -6.69 -13.75 7.58
C ALA A 165 -6.50 -12.48 6.73
N THR A 166 -7.59 -11.88 6.24
CA THR A 166 -7.59 -10.60 5.51
C THR A 166 -7.21 -9.44 6.42
N ILE A 167 -7.73 -9.37 7.64
CA ILE A 167 -7.31 -8.35 8.61
C ILE A 167 -5.83 -8.50 8.97
N GLY A 168 -5.38 -9.75 9.15
CA GLY A 168 -3.96 -10.03 9.25
C GLY A 168 -3.21 -9.50 8.02
N ALA A 169 -3.78 -9.67 6.81
CA ALA A 169 -3.30 -9.19 5.49
C ALA A 169 -2.70 -7.80 5.61
N GLN A 170 -3.61 -6.89 5.86
CA GLN A 170 -3.40 -5.45 5.85
C GLN A 170 -2.42 -5.05 6.97
N PHE A 171 -2.63 -5.58 8.18
CA PHE A 171 -1.71 -5.40 9.30
C PHE A 171 -0.29 -5.94 9.13
N GLY A 172 -0.08 -6.89 8.22
CA GLY A 172 1.26 -7.40 7.91
C GLY A 172 2.01 -6.54 6.90
N MET A 173 1.30 -5.71 6.13
CA MET A 173 1.90 -4.82 5.13
C MET A 173 2.12 -3.41 5.67
N MET A 174 1.38 -3.02 6.72
CA MET A 174 1.65 -1.77 7.43
C MET A 174 2.92 -1.88 8.27
N GLU A 175 3.84 -0.94 8.07
CA GLU A 175 5.00 -0.79 8.93
C GLU A 175 4.56 -0.29 10.31
N ALA A 176 5.06 -0.91 11.38
CA ALA A 176 4.87 -0.39 12.72
C ALA A 176 5.59 0.97 12.85
N PRO A 177 5.04 1.93 13.61
CA PRO A 177 5.72 3.20 13.87
C PRO A 177 7.15 2.96 14.39
N GLU A 178 8.11 3.77 13.93
CA GLU A 178 9.52 3.57 14.24
C GLU A 178 9.76 3.53 15.77
N GLY A 179 10.33 2.42 16.24
CA GLY A 179 10.62 2.22 17.67
C GLY A 179 9.45 1.71 18.52
N ALA A 180 8.23 1.65 17.98
CA ALA A 180 7.05 1.23 18.71
C ALA A 180 6.90 -0.30 18.83
N THR A 181 6.35 -0.75 19.96
CA THR A 181 6.02 -2.14 20.23
C THR A 181 4.52 -2.36 20.13
N LEU A 182 4.11 -3.54 19.62
CA LEU A 182 2.71 -3.94 19.62
C LEU A 182 2.26 -4.21 21.06
N GLU A 183 1.39 -3.35 21.58
CA GLU A 183 0.85 -3.41 22.95
C GLU A 183 -0.46 -4.19 23.01
N HIS A 184 -1.29 -4.06 21.97
CA HIS A 184 -2.57 -4.74 21.91
C HIS A 184 -2.98 -5.09 20.48
N GLU A 185 -3.64 -6.23 20.33
CA GLU A 185 -4.32 -6.64 19.10
C GLU A 185 -5.72 -7.14 19.45
N ARG A 186 -6.70 -6.71 18.66
CA ARG A 186 -8.09 -7.13 18.76
C ARG A 186 -8.61 -7.41 17.35
N ILE A 187 -9.34 -8.51 17.18
CA ILE A 187 -9.98 -8.87 15.92
C ILE A 187 -11.38 -9.34 16.24
N GLU A 188 -12.40 -8.64 15.75
CA GLU A 188 -13.81 -8.90 16.09
C GLU A 188 -14.72 -8.76 14.88
N ARG A 189 -15.99 -9.17 15.03
CA ARG A 189 -17.05 -8.83 14.07
C ARG A 189 -18.06 -7.92 14.71
N VAL A 190 -18.56 -6.98 13.92
CA VAL A 190 -19.65 -6.10 14.28
C VAL A 190 -20.73 -6.17 13.21
N ASP A 191 -21.97 -5.94 13.59
CA ASP A 191 -23.08 -5.78 12.65
C ASP A 191 -22.80 -4.57 11.73
N ALA A 192 -23.43 -4.52 10.55
CA ALA A 192 -23.41 -3.31 9.73
C ALA A 192 -23.96 -2.11 10.52
N ASP A 193 -23.36 -0.92 10.33
CA ASP A 193 -23.59 0.28 11.16
C ASP A 193 -23.26 0.08 12.65
N GLY A 194 -22.59 -1.03 13.00
CA GLY A 194 -22.27 -1.44 14.35
C GLY A 194 -21.09 -0.67 14.94
N THR A 195 -20.98 -0.72 16.26
CA THR A 195 -19.88 -0.09 16.99
C THR A 195 -19.36 -1.05 18.06
N ASP A 196 -18.04 -1.28 18.08
CA ASP A 196 -17.37 -1.93 19.19
C ASP A 196 -16.65 -0.87 20.04
N VAL A 197 -16.89 -0.93 21.36
CA VAL A 197 -16.28 -0.02 22.34
C VAL A 197 -15.59 -0.87 23.39
N PHE A 198 -14.29 -0.65 23.53
CA PHE A 198 -13.48 -1.34 24.51
C PHE A 198 -12.52 -0.40 25.22
N THR A 199 -11.97 -0.86 26.33
CA THR A 199 -11.11 -0.05 27.20
C THR A 199 -9.82 -0.78 27.46
N LEU A 200 -8.69 -0.08 27.29
CA LEU A 200 -7.36 -0.58 27.63
C LEU A 200 -6.76 0.29 28.72
N ARG A 201 -6.00 -0.34 29.62
CA ARG A 201 -5.23 0.39 30.62
C ARG A 201 -3.86 0.71 30.06
N LEU A 202 -3.56 1.99 29.91
CA LEU A 202 -2.30 2.47 29.35
C LEU A 202 -1.44 3.14 30.43
N GLU A 203 -0.13 3.11 30.24
CA GLU A 203 0.83 3.92 30.99
C GLU A 203 1.14 5.20 30.19
N PRO A 204 1.80 6.21 30.78
CA PRO A 204 2.14 7.42 30.05
C PRO A 204 3.10 7.14 28.91
N GLY A 205 2.83 7.69 27.73
CA GLY A 205 3.65 7.46 26.54
C GLY A 205 2.99 7.89 25.24
N ASP A 206 3.74 7.78 24.15
CA ASP A 206 3.25 7.97 22.78
C ASP A 206 2.66 6.66 22.27
N TYR A 207 1.49 6.74 21.65
CA TYR A 207 0.75 5.61 21.12
C TYR A 207 0.23 5.89 19.70
N GLY A 208 0.21 4.83 18.89
CA GLY A 208 -0.44 4.81 17.58
C GLY A 208 -1.47 3.68 17.54
N ALA A 209 -2.72 4.01 17.25
CA ALA A 209 -3.81 3.05 17.10
C ALA A 209 -4.21 2.96 15.64
N ILE A 210 -4.32 1.75 15.12
CA ILE A 210 -4.68 1.47 13.73
C ILE A 210 -5.84 0.49 13.76
N ALA A 211 -6.89 0.74 12.99
CA ALA A 211 -7.88 -0.28 12.68
C ALA A 211 -7.87 -0.61 11.19
N VAL A 212 -8.39 -1.79 10.87
CA VAL A 212 -8.64 -2.23 9.50
C VAL A 212 -9.93 -3.01 9.44
N CYS A 213 -10.54 -3.09 8.28
CA CYS A 213 -11.77 -3.84 8.10
C CYS A 213 -11.56 -5.04 7.13
N ASP A 214 -12.48 -6.02 7.10
CA ASP A 214 -12.37 -7.15 6.15
C ASP A 214 -12.77 -6.75 4.71
N MET A 215 -12.66 -7.67 3.74
CA MET A 215 -12.99 -7.36 2.33
C MET A 215 -14.46 -7.00 2.08
N GLY A 216 -15.30 -7.02 3.11
CA GLY A 216 -16.72 -6.71 3.04
C GLY A 216 -17.03 -5.25 3.34
N CYS A 217 -16.06 -4.41 3.66
CA CYS A 217 -16.27 -3.02 4.07
C CYS A 217 -15.29 -2.08 3.38
N SER A 218 -15.67 -0.80 3.32
CA SER A 218 -14.92 0.28 2.66
C SER A 218 -14.80 1.53 3.53
N ASP A 219 -15.40 1.52 4.73
CA ASP A 219 -15.37 2.64 5.68
C ASP A 219 -15.47 2.10 7.12
N VAL A 220 -14.42 2.32 7.91
CA VAL A 220 -14.38 2.05 9.34
C VAL A 220 -13.78 3.24 10.10
N ASP A 221 -14.51 3.77 11.09
CA ASP A 221 -14.01 4.87 11.93
C ASP A 221 -13.23 4.35 13.14
N LEU A 222 -12.26 5.13 13.61
CA LEU A 222 -11.61 4.93 14.91
C LEU A 222 -11.65 6.22 15.74
N VAL A 223 -12.13 6.12 16.99
CA VAL A 223 -12.09 7.22 17.96
C VAL A 223 -11.38 6.78 19.24
N VAL A 224 -10.45 7.59 19.73
CA VAL A 224 -9.70 7.36 20.97
C VAL A 224 -10.06 8.41 22.01
N ARG A 225 -10.41 7.95 23.22
CA ARG A 225 -10.71 8.82 24.36
C ARG A 225 -9.88 8.46 25.58
N GLY A 226 -9.38 9.49 26.27
CA GLY A 226 -8.65 9.36 27.52
C GLY A 226 -9.54 9.21 28.76
N PRO A 227 -8.92 9.16 29.95
CA PRO A 227 -9.63 9.13 31.22
C PRO A 227 -10.66 10.25 31.34
N GLY A 228 -11.90 9.91 31.70
CA GLY A 228 -13.00 10.87 31.79
C GLY A 228 -13.67 11.22 30.45
N ARG A 229 -13.38 10.47 29.37
CA ARG A 229 -13.96 10.61 28.02
C ARG A 229 -13.53 11.87 27.27
N SER A 230 -12.34 12.40 27.55
CA SER A 230 -11.71 13.42 26.69
C SER A 230 -11.34 12.79 25.34
N GLU A 231 -11.83 13.34 24.23
CA GLU A 231 -11.39 12.90 22.89
C GLU A 231 -9.92 13.31 22.71
N LEU A 232 -9.06 12.32 22.43
CA LEU A 232 -7.63 12.52 22.19
C LEU A 232 -7.32 12.59 20.70
N GLY A 233 -8.08 11.82 19.91
CA GLY A 233 -7.96 11.77 18.46
C GLY A 233 -9.08 10.94 17.86
N LYS A 234 -9.26 11.10 16.56
CA LYS A 234 -10.15 10.27 15.75
C LYS A 234 -9.70 10.28 14.31
N ASP A 235 -10.02 9.21 13.63
CA ASP A 235 -10.04 9.11 12.19
C ASP A 235 -11.45 8.67 11.77
N VAL A 236 -12.04 9.46 10.89
CA VAL A 236 -13.45 9.37 10.46
C VAL A 236 -13.59 9.71 8.98
N LEU A 237 -12.51 9.47 8.23
CA LEU A 237 -12.47 9.61 6.79
C LEU A 237 -13.15 8.38 6.15
N GLU A 238 -13.60 8.52 4.90
CA GLU A 238 -14.22 7.41 4.15
C GLU A 238 -13.14 6.43 3.63
N ASP A 239 -12.52 5.69 4.56
CA ASP A 239 -11.48 4.67 4.32
C ASP A 239 -11.60 3.47 5.28
N ASP A 240 -10.92 2.38 4.93
CA ASP A 240 -10.93 1.12 5.67
C ASP A 240 -9.69 0.92 6.57
N VAL A 241 -8.83 1.94 6.72
CA VAL A 241 -7.57 1.89 7.49
C VAL A 241 -7.39 3.16 8.35
N PRO A 242 -8.26 3.41 9.34
CA PRO A 242 -8.16 4.60 10.19
C PRO A 242 -6.94 4.53 11.13
N ILE A 243 -6.20 5.64 11.22
CA ILE A 243 -4.99 5.76 12.04
C ILE A 243 -5.11 6.94 13.03
N VAL A 244 -4.88 6.68 14.32
CA VAL A 244 -4.92 7.69 15.37
C VAL A 244 -3.66 7.65 16.23
N GLU A 245 -2.86 8.71 16.14
CA GLU A 245 -1.73 8.96 17.04
C GLU A 245 -2.17 9.82 18.23
N PHE A 246 -1.73 9.47 19.44
CA PHE A 246 -2.06 10.21 20.65
C PHE A 246 -1.02 10.03 21.76
N VAL A 247 -1.04 10.95 22.74
CA VAL A 247 -0.20 10.90 23.94
C VAL A 247 -1.06 10.54 25.14
N ALA A 248 -0.70 9.47 25.84
CA ALA A 248 -1.24 9.17 27.16
C ALA A 248 -0.47 9.99 28.21
N GLU A 249 -1.10 11.01 28.79
CA GLU A 249 -0.44 11.88 29.79
C GLU A 249 -0.35 11.24 31.18
N GLU A 250 -1.28 10.34 31.49
CA GLU A 250 -1.39 9.67 32.78
C GLU A 250 -1.79 8.20 32.63
N SER A 251 -1.36 7.37 33.59
CA SER A 251 -1.79 5.97 33.64
C SER A 251 -3.29 5.88 33.91
N GLY A 252 -4.03 5.15 33.08
CA GLY A 252 -5.48 5.18 33.19
C GLY A 252 -6.18 4.28 32.18
N ASP A 253 -7.50 4.35 32.23
CA ASP A 253 -8.38 3.61 31.34
C ASP A 253 -8.70 4.49 30.12
N TYR A 254 -8.30 4.04 28.94
CA TYR A 254 -8.50 4.70 27.65
C TYR A 254 -9.53 3.92 26.85
N GLU A 255 -10.51 4.61 26.28
CA GLU A 255 -11.61 4.05 25.50
C GLU A 255 -11.28 4.13 24.00
N PHE A 256 -11.46 3.01 23.31
CA PHE A 256 -11.34 2.89 21.87
C PHE A 256 -12.72 2.53 21.32
N GLU A 257 -13.16 3.27 20.32
CA GLU A 257 -14.42 3.09 19.64
C GLU A 257 -14.14 2.86 18.16
N VAL A 258 -14.46 1.66 17.67
CA VAL A 258 -14.38 1.30 16.25
C VAL A 258 -15.79 1.22 15.69
N ARG A 259 -16.10 1.98 14.63
CA ARG A 259 -17.42 1.98 14.01
C ARG A 259 -17.35 1.45 12.60
N MET A 260 -18.20 0.49 12.28
CA MET A 260 -18.35 -0.01 10.92
C MET A 260 -19.33 0.90 10.18
N VAL A 261 -18.83 1.78 9.34
CA VAL A 261 -19.64 2.81 8.66
C VAL A 261 -20.20 2.27 7.34
N GLU A 262 -19.38 1.61 6.54
CA GLU A 262 -19.82 0.97 5.28
C GLU A 262 -19.46 -0.52 5.26
N CYS A 263 -20.49 -1.37 5.24
CA CYS A 263 -20.36 -2.82 5.19
C CYS A 263 -21.36 -3.41 4.18
N ALA A 264 -20.88 -4.24 3.27
CA ALA A 264 -21.65 -4.86 2.20
C ALA A 264 -22.54 -6.02 2.68
N GLY A 265 -22.26 -6.60 3.84
CA GLY A 265 -23.01 -7.71 4.45
C GLY A 265 -23.79 -7.31 5.70
N ASP A 266 -24.47 -8.27 6.34
CA ASP A 266 -25.16 -8.04 7.62
C ASP A 266 -24.18 -7.75 8.78
N SER A 267 -22.92 -8.15 8.62
CA SER A 267 -21.81 -7.87 9.54
C SER A 267 -20.49 -7.86 8.77
N CYS A 268 -19.51 -7.14 9.30
CA CYS A 268 -18.14 -7.13 8.81
C CYS A 268 -17.17 -7.39 9.96
N GLY A 269 -16.03 -7.95 9.63
CA GLY A 269 -14.90 -8.10 10.51
C GLY A 269 -14.09 -6.81 10.58
N TYR A 270 -13.46 -6.57 11.72
CA TYR A 270 -12.45 -5.53 11.86
C TYR A 270 -11.29 -6.02 12.73
N GLY A 271 -10.12 -5.45 12.49
CA GLY A 271 -8.92 -5.59 13.27
C GLY A 271 -8.54 -4.26 13.89
N PHE A 272 -7.90 -4.32 15.06
CA PHE A 272 -7.35 -3.17 15.74
C PHE A 272 -5.98 -3.55 16.32
N ARG A 273 -5.01 -2.66 16.14
CA ARG A 273 -3.70 -2.73 16.79
C ARG A 273 -3.36 -1.43 17.48
N LEU A 274 -2.81 -1.56 18.68
CA LEU A 274 -2.23 -0.46 19.43
C LEU A 274 -0.73 -0.68 19.51
N TYR A 275 0.02 0.30 19.03
CA TYR A 275 1.46 0.40 19.18
C TYR A 275 1.80 1.47 20.22
N GLY A 276 2.84 1.25 21.01
CA GLY A 276 3.27 2.20 22.02
C GLY A 276 4.78 2.18 22.24
N ASN A 277 5.28 3.27 22.82
CA ASN A 277 6.65 3.39 23.32
C ASN A 277 6.71 3.37 24.86
N GLY A 278 5.64 2.87 25.50
CA GLY A 278 5.50 2.85 26.95
C GLY A 278 6.54 1.95 27.60
N ALA A 279 7.30 2.51 28.54
CA ALA A 279 8.28 1.80 29.37
C ALA A 279 7.65 1.25 30.65
#